data_AF-A0A5D0T6N6-F1
#
_entry.id   AF-A0A5D0T6N6-F1
#
_cell.length_a   1.000
_cell.length_b   1.000
_cell.length_c   1.000
_cell.angle_alpha   90.00
_cell.angle_beta   90.00
_cell.angle_gamma   90.00
#
_symmetry.space_group_name_H-M   'P 1'
#
loop_
_entity.id
_entity.type
_entity.pdbx_description
1 polymer ?
#
loop_
_entity_poly.entity_id
_entity_poly.type
_entity_poly.pdbx_seq_one_letter_code
_entity_poly.pdbx_strand_id
1 'polypeptide(L)' 'VTLTEADIPADKFDEMAEKATEDGPIGNFVKLNKEDVKKIYEMAK' A
#
# COMPACT_ATOMS: atom_id res chain seq x y z
N VAL A 1 7.32 11.69 -8.70
CA VAL A 1 7.65 10.26 -8.68
C VAL A 1 6.39 9.53 -8.26
N THR A 2 5.63 9.05 -9.23
CA THR A 2 4.45 8.20 -9.02
C THR A 2 4.86 6.72 -9.04
N LEU A 3 4.00 5.83 -8.55
CA LEU A 3 4.27 4.39 -8.55
C LEU A 3 4.44 3.84 -9.97
N THR A 4 3.77 4.47 -10.93
CA THR A 4 3.87 4.13 -12.35
C THR A 4 5.22 4.54 -12.96
N GLU A 5 5.83 5.63 -12.48
CA GLU A 5 7.19 6.04 -12.87
C GLU A 5 8.28 5.11 -12.27
N ALA A 6 7.95 4.39 -11.19
CA ALA A 6 8.84 3.45 -10.52
C ALA A 6 8.74 2.00 -11.05
N ASP A 7 8.02 1.79 -12.16
CA ASP A 7 7.76 0.46 -12.74
C ASP A 7 7.06 -0.51 -11.75
N ILE A 8 6.24 0.03 -10.83
CA ILE A 8 5.51 -0.80 -9.87
C ILE A 8 4.12 -1.11 -10.44
N PRO A 9 3.86 -2.37 -10.86
CA PRO A 9 2.57 -2.75 -11.40
C PRO A 9 1.49 -2.74 -10.32
N ALA A 10 0.38 -2.08 -10.62
CA ALA A 10 -0.78 -1.99 -9.73
C ALA A 10 -1.39 -3.36 -9.37
N ASP A 11 -1.12 -4.40 -10.17
CA ASP A 11 -1.50 -5.79 -9.88
C ASP A 11 -0.87 -6.32 -8.58
N LYS A 12 0.25 -5.76 -8.13
CA LYS A 12 0.92 -6.18 -6.89
C LYS A 12 0.59 -5.31 -5.67
N PHE A 13 -0.28 -4.31 -5.81
CA PHE A 13 -0.66 -3.47 -4.67
C PHE A 13 -1.35 -4.27 -3.56
N ASP A 14 -2.08 -5.34 -3.90
CA ASP A 14 -2.72 -6.19 -2.91
C ASP A 14 -1.70 -7.00 -2.09
N GLU A 15 -0.72 -7.63 -2.77
CA GLU A 15 0.38 -8.35 -2.10
C GLU A 15 1.26 -7.40 -1.28
N MET A 16 1.54 -6.19 -1.78
CA MET A 16 2.33 -5.20 -1.05
C MET A 16 1.60 -4.70 0.20
N ALA A 17 0.30 -4.42 0.10
CA ALA A 17 -0.50 -4.01 1.25
C ALA A 17 -0.62 -5.13 2.29
N GLU A 18 -0.72 -6.39 1.84
CA GLU A 18 -0.75 -7.54 2.73
C GLU A 18 0.57 -7.72 3.47
N LYS A 19 1.69 -7.77 2.75
CA LYS A 19 3.02 -7.85 3.37
C LYS A 19 3.33 -6.67 4.28
N ALA A 20 2.86 -5.48 3.92
CA ALA A 20 3.05 -4.28 4.74
C ALA A 20 2.26 -4.34 6.05
N THR A 21 1.18 -5.13 6.13
CA THR A 21 0.31 -5.24 7.31
C THR A 21 0.32 -6.63 7.97
N GLU A 22 1.21 -7.52 7.52
CA GLU A 22 1.32 -8.92 8.00
C GLU A 22 1.70 -8.98 9.49
N ASP A 23 2.61 -8.10 9.95
CA ASP A 23 2.97 -7.93 11.37
C ASP A 23 1.97 -7.09 12.17
N GLY A 24 0.86 -6.66 11.53
CA GLY A 24 -0.19 -5.84 12.10
C GLY A 24 -0.34 -4.47 11.43
N PRO A 25 -1.34 -3.67 11.85
CA PRO A 25 -1.64 -2.38 11.25
C PRO A 25 -0.48 -1.39 11.43
N ILE A 26 -0.06 -0.79 10.31
CA ILE A 26 1.06 0.15 10.25
C ILE A 26 0.60 1.58 10.48
N GLY A 27 1.47 2.39 11.09
CA GLY A 27 1.22 3.82 11.31
C GLY A 27 1.14 4.20 12.79
N ASN A 28 1.92 5.22 13.15
CA ASN A 28 1.97 5.75 14.53
C ASN A 28 0.87 6.79 14.80
N PHE A 29 0.43 7.51 13.76
CA PHE A 29 -0.60 8.55 13.88
C PHE A 29 -2.02 7.99 13.66
N VAL A 30 -2.18 7.19 12.60
CA VAL A 30 -3.41 6.46 12.28
C VAL A 30 -3.00 5.03 11.94
N LYS A 31 -3.73 4.06 12.49
CA LYS A 31 -3.55 2.64 12.18
C LYS A 31 -4.12 2.36 10.79
N LEU A 32 -3.25 2.03 9.85
CA LEU A 32 -3.59 1.67 8.48
C LEU A 32 -3.67 0.16 8.36
N ASN A 33 -4.82 -0.34 7.91
CA ASN A 33 -5.01 -1.74 7.59
C ASN A 33 -4.71 -2.00 6.11
N LYS A 34 -4.69 -3.27 5.69
CA LYS A 34 -4.43 -3.68 4.30
C LYS A 34 -5.26 -2.86 3.30
N GLU A 35 -6.54 -2.66 3.57
CA GLU A 35 -7.45 -1.91 2.69
C GLU A 35 -7.08 -0.43 2.58
N ASP A 36 -6.64 0.20 3.67
CA ASP A 36 -6.22 1.60 3.68
C ASP A 36 -4.92 1.77 2.89
N VAL A 37 -3.96 0.87 3.11
CA VAL A 37 -2.68 0.85 2.39
C VAL A 37 -2.89 0.66 0.89
N LYS A 38 -3.80 -0.25 0.50
CA LYS A 38 -4.18 -0.47 -0.90
C LYS A 38 -4.78 0.79 -1.54
N LYS A 39 -5.72 1.45 -0.86
CA LYS A 39 -6.31 2.71 -1.35
C LYS A 39 -5.27 3.81 -1.51
N ILE A 40 -4.28 3.89 -0.61
CA ILE A 40 -3.18 4.83 -0.73
C ILE A 40 -2.35 4.54 -1.98
N TYR A 41 -2.03 3.27 -2.26
CA TYR A 41 -1.35 2.88 -3.50
C TYR A 41 -2.15 3.21 -4.75
N GLU A 42 -3.47 3.00 -4.74
CA GLU A 42 -4.35 3.37 -5.87
C GLU A 42 -4.41 4.88 -6.09
N MET A 43 -4.42 5.68 -5.02
CA MET A 43 -4.38 7.15 -5.11
C MET A 43 -3.01 7.67 -5.57
N ALA A 44 -1.95 6.91 -5.37
CA ALA A 44 -0.57 7.28 -5.69
C ALA A 44 -0.06 6.77 -7.06
N LYS A 45 -0.97 6.23 -7.89
CA LYS A 45 -0.70 5.86 -9.30
C LYS A 45 -0.05 7.00 -10.09
#